data_AF-A0A7W8NBZ8-F1
#
_entry.id   AF-A0A7W8NBZ8-F1
#
_cell.length_a   1.000
_cell.length_b   1.000
_cell.length_c   1.000
_cell.angle_alpha   90.00
_cell.angle_beta   90.00
_cell.angle_gamma   90.00
#
_symmetry.space_group_name_H-M   'P 1'
#
loop_
_entity.id
_entity.type
_entity.pdbx_description
1 polymer ?
#
loop_
_entity_poly.entity_id
_entity_poly.type
_entity_poly.pdbx_seq_one_letter_code
_entity_poly.pdbx_strand_id
1 'polypeptide(L)'
;MQSEFCLRAETVSFSNMIAHLISGGQASPVTVMDISIHQNGGAPLHKSLDEEKIFTLIDGELDFTLMRATRTLRPGDRVTVARGDVHGFVNRKGDVARLLLVSAPSRHDAFFRAMAALPVPHAPEAVSEVCAKYRQEIVGL
;
A
#
# COMPACT_ATOMS: atom_id res chain seq x y z
N MET A 1 -12.65 -13.62 16.63
CA MET A 1 -11.39 -14.14 16.07
C MET A 1 -10.87 -15.21 17.01
N GLN A 2 -10.48 -16.37 16.50
CA GLN A 2 -9.77 -17.37 17.30
C GLN A 2 -8.27 -17.07 17.27
N SER A 3 -7.56 -17.38 18.34
CA SER A 3 -6.10 -17.24 18.37
C SER A 3 -5.45 -18.31 17.50
N GLU A 4 -4.52 -17.93 16.64
CA GLU A 4 -3.80 -18.83 15.75
C GLU A 4 -2.34 -18.41 15.57
N PHE A 5 -1.47 -19.37 15.22
CA PHE A 5 -0.12 -19.07 14.75
C PHE A 5 -0.16 -18.86 13.24
N CYS A 6 0.12 -17.64 12.78
CA CYS A 6 0.37 -17.36 11.37
C CYS A 6 1.88 -17.43 11.11
N LEU A 7 2.36 -18.59 10.67
CA LEU A 7 3.77 -18.80 10.38
C LEU A 7 4.06 -18.42 8.93
N ARG A 8 4.75 -17.27 8.76
CA ARG A 8 5.14 -16.64 7.49
C ARG A 8 3.98 -15.95 6.76
N ALA A 9 4.09 -14.63 6.65
CA ALA A 9 3.19 -13.84 5.82
C ALA A 9 3.34 -14.21 4.33
N GLU A 10 2.22 -14.26 3.62
CA GLU A 10 2.21 -14.30 2.16
C GLU A 10 2.99 -13.09 1.62
N THR A 11 3.73 -13.29 0.53
CA THR A 11 4.53 -12.23 -0.08
C THR A 11 4.08 -11.99 -1.51
N VAL A 12 3.80 -10.73 -1.85
CA VAL A 12 3.44 -10.29 -3.20
C VAL A 12 4.36 -9.15 -3.64
N SER A 13 4.59 -9.01 -4.95
CA SER A 13 5.48 -7.98 -5.49
C SER A 13 4.96 -7.36 -6.78
N PHE A 14 4.98 -6.04 -6.85
CA PHE A 14 4.67 -5.24 -8.04
C PHE A 14 5.21 -3.82 -7.84
N SER A 15 5.38 -3.04 -8.91
CA SER A 15 5.82 -1.63 -8.84
C SER A 15 7.06 -1.39 -7.99
N ASN A 16 8.06 -2.28 -8.09
CA ASN A 16 9.29 -2.28 -7.28
C ASN A 16 9.03 -2.29 -5.76
N MET A 17 7.90 -2.86 -5.35
CA MET A 17 7.57 -3.13 -3.96
C MET A 17 7.50 -4.64 -3.71
N ILE A 18 7.89 -5.04 -2.51
CA ILE A 18 7.67 -6.38 -1.96
C ILE A 18 6.86 -6.19 -0.68
N ALA A 19 5.65 -6.75 -0.64
CA ALA A 19 4.74 -6.64 0.50
C ALA A 19 4.54 -8.00 1.17
N HIS A 20 4.79 -8.05 2.48
CA HIS A 20 4.42 -9.16 3.35
C HIS A 20 3.02 -8.89 3.94
N LEU A 21 2.05 -9.73 3.59
CA LEU A 21 0.65 -9.63 4.02
C LEU A 21 0.50 -10.27 5.41
N ILE A 22 0.59 -9.46 6.47
CA ILE A 22 0.62 -9.92 7.87
C ILE A 22 -0.78 -10.28 8.35
N SER A 23 -1.77 -9.45 8.02
CA SER A 23 -3.18 -9.66 8.38
C SER A 23 -4.08 -9.13 7.27
N GLY A 24 -5.24 -9.77 7.07
CA GLY A 24 -6.18 -9.41 6.02
C GLY A 24 -7.35 -10.39 5.91
N GLY A 25 -8.15 -10.24 4.85
CA GLY A 25 -9.28 -11.13 4.56
C GLY A 25 -10.54 -10.87 5.41
N GLN A 26 -11.63 -11.57 5.06
CA GLN A 26 -12.98 -11.28 5.60
C GLN A 26 -13.13 -11.42 7.12
N ALA A 27 -12.28 -12.23 7.76
CA ALA A 27 -12.32 -12.46 9.20
C ALA A 27 -11.49 -11.42 10.00
N SER A 28 -10.63 -10.65 9.34
CA SER A 28 -9.82 -9.62 9.98
C SER A 28 -10.51 -8.26 9.96
N PRO A 29 -10.50 -7.49 11.06
CA PRO A 29 -11.02 -6.12 11.04
C PRO A 29 -10.10 -5.16 10.28
N VAL A 30 -8.82 -5.52 10.08
CA VAL A 30 -7.79 -4.66 9.49
C VAL A 30 -6.91 -5.42 8.51
N THR A 31 -6.36 -4.71 7.54
CA THR A 31 -5.19 -5.18 6.81
C THR A 31 -3.92 -4.68 7.49
N VAL A 32 -2.91 -5.54 7.64
CA VAL A 32 -1.57 -5.15 8.10
C VAL A 32 -0.54 -5.66 7.10
N MET A 33 0.36 -4.80 6.65
CA MET A 33 1.41 -5.14 5.69
C MET A 33 2.75 -4.50 6.06
N ASP A 34 3.82 -5.23 5.85
CA ASP A 34 5.20 -4.72 5.85
C ASP A 34 5.70 -4.67 4.41
N ILE A 35 6.03 -3.47 3.94
CA ILE A 35 6.29 -3.20 2.53
C ILE A 35 7.72 -2.69 2.38
N SER A 36 8.54 -3.44 1.66
CA SER A 36 9.84 -2.99 1.16
C SER A 36 9.66 -2.27 -0.16
N ILE A 37 10.12 -1.03 -0.25
CA ILE A 37 9.97 -0.15 -1.41
C ILE A 37 11.36 0.09 -1.97
N HIS A 38 11.68 -0.56 -3.09
CA HIS A 38 12.96 -0.38 -3.78
C HIS A 38 12.99 0.96 -4.52
N GLN A 39 14.18 1.34 -4.99
CA GLN A 39 14.36 2.57 -5.76
C GLN A 39 13.37 2.64 -6.95
N ASN A 40 12.78 3.82 -7.13
CA ASN A 40 11.73 4.13 -8.09
C ASN A 40 10.40 3.38 -7.87
N GLY A 41 10.28 2.63 -6.78
CA GLY A 41 9.03 1.99 -6.36
C GLY A 41 8.13 2.92 -5.58
N GLY A 42 6.87 2.50 -5.45
CA GLY A 42 5.87 3.23 -4.68
C GLY A 42 4.45 3.06 -5.21
N ALA A 43 3.57 3.94 -4.75
CA ALA A 43 2.19 4.03 -5.21
C ALA A 43 1.94 5.42 -5.83
N PRO A 44 1.29 5.49 -7.01
CA PRO A 44 0.92 6.77 -7.61
C PRO A 44 -0.05 7.53 -6.69
N LEU A 45 -0.31 8.80 -7.00
CA LEU A 45 -1.36 9.53 -6.29
C LEU A 45 -2.71 8.83 -6.52
N HIS A 46 -3.38 8.44 -5.44
CA HIS A 46 -4.64 7.73 -5.48
C HIS A 46 -5.51 8.07 -4.27
N LYS A 47 -6.76 7.63 -4.32
CA LYS A 47 -7.71 7.66 -3.20
C LYS A 47 -8.10 6.24 -2.84
N SER A 48 -8.33 6.02 -1.55
CA SER A 48 -9.00 4.82 -1.04
C SER A 48 -10.37 5.21 -0.53
N LEU A 49 -11.42 4.68 -1.15
CA LEU A 49 -12.77 5.23 -1.01
C LEU A 49 -13.57 4.56 0.12
N ASP A 50 -13.09 3.43 0.60
CA ASP A 50 -13.69 2.71 1.73
C ASP A 50 -12.75 2.72 2.94
N GLU A 51 -11.44 2.68 2.71
CA GLU A 51 -10.42 2.44 3.72
C GLU A 51 -9.81 3.73 4.27
N GLU A 52 -9.61 3.76 5.57
CA GLU A 52 -8.66 4.66 6.24
C GLU A 52 -7.32 3.94 6.39
N LYS A 53 -6.21 4.69 6.41
CA LYS A 53 -4.87 4.10 6.47
C LYS A 53 -3.96 4.81 7.46
N ILE A 54 -3.08 4.03 8.07
CA ILE A 54 -1.93 4.51 8.81
C ILE A 54 -0.69 3.91 8.17
N PHE A 55 0.23 4.77 7.75
CA PHE A 55 1.55 4.41 7.25
C PHE A 55 2.59 4.81 8.28
N THR A 56 3.52 3.92 8.62
CA THR A 56 4.65 4.22 9.51
C THR A 56 5.94 3.79 8.83
N LEU A 57 6.87 4.73 8.64
CA LEU A 57 8.17 4.40 8.06
C LEU A 57 9.03 3.75 9.15
N ILE A 58 9.54 2.56 8.86
CA ILE A 58 10.34 1.75 9.78
C ILE A 58 11.83 1.91 9.50
N ASP A 59 12.21 2.01 8.22
CA ASP A 59 13.61 2.16 7.80
C ASP A 59 13.70 2.90 6.45
N GLY A 60 14.86 3.52 6.18
CA GLY A 60 15.12 4.31 4.97
C GLY A 60 14.45 5.69 4.94
N GLU A 61 14.29 6.25 3.75
CA GLU A 61 13.59 7.52 3.50
C GLU A 61 12.56 7.35 2.36
N LEU A 62 11.44 8.06 2.44
CA LEU A 62 10.35 7.93 1.46
C LEU A 62 9.65 9.28 1.24
N ASP A 63 9.52 9.73 0.00
CA ASP A 63 8.72 10.92 -0.30
C ASP A 63 7.24 10.54 -0.31
N PHE A 64 6.48 11.11 0.62
CA PHE A 64 5.06 10.86 0.78
C PHE A 64 4.27 12.14 0.47
N THR A 65 3.28 12.00 -0.40
CA THR A 65 2.32 13.06 -0.69
C THR A 65 1.01 12.77 0.01
N LEU A 66 0.53 13.73 0.81
CA LEU A 66 -0.81 13.74 1.38
C LEU A 66 -1.50 15.03 0.99
N MET A 67 -2.61 14.91 0.27
CA MET A 67 -3.39 16.01 -0.29
C MET A 67 -2.52 16.93 -1.15
N ARG A 68 -2.12 18.10 -0.63
CA ARG A 68 -1.33 19.12 -1.35
C ARG A 68 0.11 19.21 -0.86
N ALA A 69 0.48 18.44 0.17
CA ALA A 69 1.81 18.50 0.77
C ALA A 69 2.60 17.24 0.44
N THR A 70 3.87 17.41 0.06
CA THR A 70 4.84 16.33 -0.04
C THR A 70 5.88 16.49 1.06
N ARG A 71 6.21 15.42 1.76
CA ARG A 71 7.26 15.39 2.79
C ARG A 71 8.10 14.14 2.62
N THR A 72 9.41 14.25 2.83
CA THR A 72 10.29 13.10 3.01
C THR A 72 10.11 12.56 4.42
N LEU A 73 9.60 11.35 4.54
CA LEU A 73 9.45 10.62 5.80
C LEU A 73 10.79 9.99 6.19
N ARG A 74 11.01 9.90 7.51
CA ARG A 74 12.14 9.21 8.16
C ARG A 74 11.64 8.14 9.14
N PRO A 75 12.50 7.20 9.59
CA PRO A 75 12.09 6.16 10.51
C PRO A 75 11.41 6.73 11.76
N GLY A 76 10.22 6.20 12.08
CA GLY A 76 9.35 6.68 13.16
C GLY A 76 8.29 7.68 12.72
N ASP A 77 8.41 8.30 11.55
CA ASP A 77 7.38 9.18 11.01
C ASP A 77 6.12 8.38 10.64
N ARG A 78 4.96 9.02 10.80
CA ARG A 78 3.66 8.42 10.54
C ARG A 78 2.76 9.34 9.73
N VAL A 79 2.01 8.76 8.81
CA VAL A 79 0.95 9.43 8.03
C VAL A 79 -0.37 8.71 8.27
N THR A 80 -1.39 9.45 8.71
CA THR A 80 -2.77 8.98 8.75
C THR A 80 -3.52 9.55 7.56
N VAL A 81 -4.23 8.70 6.83
CA VAL A 81 -4.97 9.07 5.63
C VAL A 81 -6.45 8.73 5.87
N ALA A 82 -7.30 9.75 5.81
CA ALA A 82 -8.73 9.55 5.89
C ALA A 82 -9.27 8.96 4.57
N ARG A 83 -10.44 8.33 4.65
CA ARG A 83 -11.15 7.83 3.47
C ARG A 83 -11.33 8.94 2.44
N GLY A 84 -10.97 8.65 1.20
CA GLY A 84 -11.12 9.57 0.05
C GLY A 84 -10.01 10.61 -0.09
N ASP A 85 -9.09 10.73 0.87
CA ASP A 85 -7.96 11.64 0.76
C ASP A 85 -6.95 11.15 -0.28
N VAL A 86 -6.46 12.10 -1.08
CA VAL A 86 -5.44 11.84 -2.09
C VAL A 86 -4.11 11.60 -1.38
N HIS A 87 -3.48 10.47 -1.68
CA HIS A 87 -2.17 10.13 -1.14
C HIS A 87 -1.36 9.30 -2.13
N GLY A 88 -0.05 9.29 -1.95
CA GLY A 88 0.87 8.48 -2.73
C GLY A 88 2.28 8.60 -2.17
N PHE A 89 3.18 7.72 -2.61
CA PHE A 89 4.55 7.73 -2.13
C PHE A 89 5.50 7.16 -3.17
N VAL A 90 6.74 7.62 -3.13
CA VAL A 90 7.79 7.17 -4.05
C VAL A 90 9.14 7.14 -3.34
N ASN A 91 9.89 6.05 -3.53
CA ASN A 91 11.30 6.01 -3.16
C ASN A 91 12.13 6.58 -4.32
N ARG A 92 12.46 7.87 -4.27
CA ARG A 92 13.15 8.56 -5.40
C ARG A 92 14.63 8.19 -5.52
N LYS A 93 15.33 8.11 -4.38
CA LYS A 93 16.78 7.91 -4.30
C LYS A 93 17.08 7.28 -2.94
N GLY A 94 18.02 6.34 -2.91
CA GLY A 94 18.51 5.74 -1.67
C GLY A 94 18.34 4.23 -1.63
N ASP A 95 18.56 3.69 -0.44
CA ASP A 95 18.39 2.26 -0.13
C ASP A 95 16.90 1.88 -0.08
N VAL A 96 16.63 0.59 0.16
CA VAL A 96 15.27 0.08 0.30
C VAL A 96 14.61 0.73 1.53
N ALA A 97 13.45 1.34 1.33
CA ALA A 97 12.63 1.87 2.43
C ALA A 97 11.67 0.79 2.94
N ARG A 98 11.44 0.72 4.25
CA ARG A 98 10.47 -0.21 4.86
C ARG A 98 9.30 0.56 5.45
N LEU A 99 8.09 0.27 4.98
CA LEU A 99 6.86 0.95 5.33
C LEU A 99 5.86 -0.06 5.91
N LEU A 100 5.43 0.16 7.16
CA LEU A 100 4.32 -0.56 7.74
C LEU A 100 3.01 0.14 7.37
N LEU A 101 2.05 -0.61 6.83
CA LEU A 101 0.70 -0.14 6.54
C LEU A 101 -0.31 -0.89 7.41
N VAL A 102 -1.20 -0.13 8.04
CA VAL A 102 -2.46 -0.63 8.62
C VAL A 102 -3.62 0.05 7.90
N SER A 103 -4.61 -0.71 7.42
CA SER A 103 -5.85 -0.16 6.86
C SER A 103 -7.09 -0.80 7.44
N ALA A 104 -8.19 -0.04 7.47
CA ALA A 104 -9.49 -0.49 7.94
C ALA A 104 -10.62 0.11 7.07
N PRO A 105 -11.67 -0.65 6.71
CA PRO A 105 -11.85 -2.09 6.98
C PRO A 105 -10.85 -2.95 6.19
N SER A 106 -10.67 -4.22 6.58
CA SER A 106 -9.76 -5.12 5.87
C SER A 106 -10.19 -5.37 4.44
N ARG A 107 -9.31 -5.08 3.49
CA ARG A 107 -9.45 -5.42 2.07
C ARG A 107 -8.20 -5.18 1.24
N HIS A 108 -7.30 -4.30 1.70
CA HIS A 108 -6.12 -3.88 0.95
C HIS A 108 -5.17 -5.01 0.56
N ASP A 109 -5.12 -6.10 1.34
CA ASP A 109 -4.34 -7.29 1.04
C ASP A 109 -4.86 -7.97 -0.24
N ALA A 110 -6.18 -8.06 -0.40
CA ALA A 110 -6.79 -8.61 -1.61
C ALA A 110 -6.57 -7.70 -2.83
N PHE A 111 -6.52 -6.37 -2.65
CA PHE A 111 -6.10 -5.44 -3.70
C PHE A 111 -4.65 -5.68 -4.13
N PHE A 112 -3.72 -5.81 -3.17
CA PHE A 112 -2.31 -6.09 -3.44
C PHE A 112 -2.11 -7.42 -4.18
N ARG A 113 -2.84 -8.49 -3.78
CA ARG A 113 -2.86 -9.77 -4.51
C ARG A 113 -3.33 -9.60 -5.95
N ALA A 114 -4.42 -8.86 -6.16
CA ALA A 114 -4.99 -8.65 -7.49
C ALA A 114 -4.03 -7.87 -8.41
N MET A 115 -3.37 -6.84 -7.87
CA MET A 115 -2.34 -6.08 -8.60
C MET A 115 -1.13 -6.95 -8.96
N ALA A 116 -0.63 -7.75 -8.02
CA ALA A 116 0.51 -8.63 -8.24
C ALA A 116 0.22 -9.75 -9.27
N ALA A 117 -1.05 -10.13 -9.44
CA ALA A 117 -1.45 -11.15 -10.40
C ALA A 117 -1.60 -10.62 -11.84
N LEU A 118 -1.58 -9.30 -12.05
CA LEU A 118 -1.66 -8.73 -13.39
C LEU A 118 -0.40 -9.05 -14.22
N PRO A 119 -0.53 -9.37 -15.53
CA PRO A 119 0.62 -9.50 -16.42
C PRO A 119 1.47 -8.22 -16.45
N VAL A 120 2.77 -8.37 -16.68
CA VAL A 120 3.72 -7.27 -16.86
C VAL A 120 4.13 -7.21 -18.35
N PRO A 121 4.08 -6.05 -19.02
CA PRO A 121 3.66 -4.74 -18.49
C PRO A 121 2.15 -4.70 -18.20
N HIS A 122 1.77 -3.98 -17.14
CA HIS A 122 0.37 -3.84 -16.74
C HIS A 122 -0.42 -3.05 -17.79
N ALA A 123 -1.48 -3.65 -18.34
CA ALA A 123 -2.42 -2.96 -19.21
C ALA A 123 -3.24 -1.94 -18.39
N PRO A 124 -3.36 -0.67 -18.83
CA PRO A 124 -4.10 0.36 -18.09
C PRO A 124 -5.54 -0.04 -17.74
N GLU A 125 -6.24 -0.70 -18.65
CA GLU A 125 -7.63 -1.14 -18.46
C GLU A 125 -7.72 -2.18 -17.33
N ALA A 126 -6.79 -3.14 -17.29
CA ALA A 126 -6.75 -4.15 -16.24
C ALA A 126 -6.43 -3.55 -14.87
N VAL A 127 -5.55 -2.54 -14.81
CA VAL A 127 -5.29 -1.78 -13.57
C VAL A 127 -6.55 -1.06 -13.12
N SER A 128 -7.23 -0.36 -14.03
CA SER A 128 -8.47 0.36 -13.73
C SER A 128 -9.58 -0.56 -13.24
N GLU A 129 -9.74 -1.75 -13.83
CA GLU A 129 -10.70 -2.76 -13.36
C GLU A 129 -10.40 -3.24 -11.94
N VAL A 130 -9.14 -3.52 -11.62
CA VAL A 130 -8.71 -3.90 -10.27
C VAL A 130 -8.96 -2.73 -9.29
N CYS A 131 -8.55 -1.52 -9.63
CA CYS A 131 -8.79 -0.32 -8.82
C CYS A 131 -10.29 -0.13 -8.52
N ALA A 132 -11.15 -0.19 -9.56
CA ALA A 132 -12.60 -0.06 -9.42
C ALA A 132 -13.18 -1.13 -8.49
N LYS A 133 -12.79 -2.40 -8.69
CA LYS A 133 -13.23 -3.53 -7.86
C LYS A 133 -12.90 -3.32 -6.39
N TYR A 134 -11.69 -2.83 -6.08
CA TYR A 134 -11.20 -2.63 -4.72
C TYR A 134 -11.36 -1.20 -4.19
N ARG A 135 -12.19 -0.38 -4.86
CA ARG A 135 -12.56 0.97 -4.41
C ARG A 135 -11.33 1.88 -4.20
N GLN A 136 -10.37 1.72 -5.10
CA GLN A 136 -9.22 2.60 -5.26
C GLN A 136 -9.41 3.43 -6.54
N GLU A 137 -8.95 4.68 -6.54
CA GLU A 137 -8.99 5.57 -7.70
C GLU A 137 -7.61 6.19 -7.89
N ILE A 138 -6.94 5.94 -9.01
CA ILE A 138 -5.68 6.61 -9.32
C ILE A 138 -6.00 8.00 -9.89
N VAL A 139 -5.30 9.01 -9.42
CA VAL A 139 -5.48 10.40 -9.86
C VAL A 139 -4.86 10.58 -11.24
N GLY A 140 -5.66 11.08 -12.19
CA GLY A 140 -5.21 11.37 -13.56
C GLY A 140 -5.24 10.19 -14.53
N LEU A 141 -5.86 9.07 -14.10
CA LEU A 141 -6.25 7.94 -14.94
C LEU A 141 -7.75 7.98 -15.24
#